data_AF-A0A2V8L2H3-F1
#
_entry.id   AF-A0A2V8L2H3-F1
#
_cell.length_a   1.000
_cell.length_b   1.000
_cell.length_c   1.000
_cell.angle_alpha   90.00
_cell.angle_beta   90.00
_cell.angle_gamma   90.00
#
_symmetry.space_group_name_H-M   'P 1'
#
loop_
_entity.id
_entity.type
_entity.pdbx_description
1 polymer ?
#
loop_
_entity_poly.entity_id
_entity_poly.type
_entity_poly.pdbx_seq_one_letter_code
_entity_poly.pdbx_strand_id
1 'polypeptide(L)'
;SNQPWLILAALVTVYIVLGVLYESFIHPITILSTLPSAGVGALLALLITNSELNVIGMIGIILLIGIVKKNAIMMIDFALVEERTGKSPLESIYRACLLRFRPIMMTTMAALLGGLPLALGKGTGSEMRQPLGITIVGGLMVSQLLTLYTTPVVYLYLDRLRLWLKRFKFSPRLA
;
A
#
# COMPACT_ATOMS: atom_id res chain seq x y z
N SER A 1 0.74 34.88 -1.39
CA SER A 1 1.50 33.63 -1.58
C SER A 1 1.49 32.84 -0.27
N ASN A 2 0.40 32.11 0.02
CA ASN A 2 0.24 31.32 1.27
C ASN A 2 -0.09 29.84 1.02
N GLN A 3 -0.28 29.47 -0.26
CA GLN A 3 -0.50 28.09 -0.69
C GLN A 3 0.59 27.12 -0.20
N PRO A 4 1.90 27.42 -0.26
CA PRO A 4 2.91 26.48 0.23
C PRO A 4 2.81 26.23 1.73
N TRP A 5 2.44 27.23 2.54
CA TRP A 5 2.25 27.07 3.98
C TRP A 5 1.00 26.26 4.33
N LEU A 6 -0.10 26.44 3.59
CA LEU A 6 -1.32 25.65 3.78
C LEU A 6 -1.13 24.19 3.38
N ILE A 7 -0.40 23.93 2.30
CA ILE A 7 -0.03 22.56 1.87
C ILE A 7 0.88 21.90 2.91
N LEU A 8 1.84 22.64 3.45
CA LEU A 8 2.78 22.12 4.46
C LEU A 8 2.06 21.83 5.80
N ALA A 9 1.15 22.70 6.22
CA ALA A 9 0.32 22.47 7.41
C ALA A 9 -0.63 21.28 7.25
N ALA A 10 -1.24 21.11 6.07
CA ALA A 10 -2.08 19.95 5.76
C ALA A 10 -1.27 18.64 5.82
N LEU A 11 -0.08 18.61 5.21
CA LEU A 11 0.82 17.45 5.25
C LEU A 11 1.27 17.08 6.67
N VAL A 12 1.61 18.08 7.49
CA VAL A 12 2.00 17.87 8.89
C VAL A 12 0.84 17.34 9.74
N THR A 13 -0.36 17.90 9.56
CA THR A 13 -1.56 17.47 10.30
C THR A 13 -1.92 16.03 9.95
N VAL A 14 -1.86 15.68 8.65
CA VAL A 14 -2.06 14.31 8.17
C VAL A 14 -1.06 13.35 8.81
N TYR A 15 0.22 13.72 8.81
CA TYR A 15 1.29 12.92 9.39
C TYR A 15 1.07 12.65 10.88
N ILE A 16 0.64 13.66 11.65
CA ILE A 16 0.35 13.54 13.08
C ILE A 16 -0.86 12.64 13.32
N VAL A 17 -1.95 12.82 12.57
CA VAL A 17 -3.15 11.96 12.68
C VAL A 17 -2.82 10.51 12.36
N LEU A 18 -1.99 10.26 11.33
CA LEU A 18 -1.48 8.93 11.00
C LEU A 18 -0.57 8.34 12.08
N GLY A 19 0.28 9.16 12.69
CA GLY A 19 1.19 8.76 13.76
C GLY A 19 0.47 8.40 15.06
N VAL A 20 -0.59 9.13 15.40
CA VAL A 20 -1.43 8.85 16.58
C VAL A 20 -2.30 7.61 16.40
N LEU A 21 -2.68 7.27 15.15
CA LEU A 21 -3.57 6.15 14.86
C LEU A 21 -2.86 4.78 14.76
N TYR A 22 -1.54 4.73 14.60
CA TYR A 22 -0.77 3.48 14.44
C TYR A 22 0.11 3.17 15.67
N GLU A 23 -0.54 2.63 16.69
CA GLU A 23 0.00 2.21 17.99
C GLU A 23 0.94 0.98 17.92
N SER A 24 1.97 0.93 17.06
CA SER A 24 3.03 -0.13 17.11
C SER A 24 4.26 0.15 16.24
N PHE A 25 5.47 -0.11 16.77
CA PHE A 25 6.78 0.28 16.22
C PHE A 25 7.42 -0.67 15.17
N ILE A 26 6.88 -1.88 14.91
CA ILE A 26 7.53 -2.87 14.00
C ILE A 26 6.86 -2.97 12.62
N HIS A 27 5.54 -2.82 12.55
CA HIS A 27 4.79 -2.70 11.29
C HIS A 27 4.93 -1.39 10.48
N PRO A 28 5.43 -0.24 10.99
CA PRO A 28 5.48 1.02 10.25
C PRO A 28 6.37 0.99 9.00
N ILE A 29 7.52 0.30 9.01
CA ILE A 29 8.47 0.32 7.89
C ILE A 29 7.85 -0.29 6.62
N THR A 30 7.10 -1.38 6.78
CA THR A 30 6.41 -2.06 5.67
C THR A 30 5.20 -1.26 5.18
N ILE A 31 4.52 -0.54 6.07
CA ILE A 31 3.40 0.36 5.74
C ILE A 31 3.88 1.63 5.05
N LEU A 32 4.97 2.21 5.52
CA LEU A 32 5.61 3.40 4.94
C LEU A 32 6.13 3.11 3.54
N SER A 33 6.48 1.87 3.22
CA SER A 33 6.86 1.46 1.86
C SER A 33 5.67 1.31 0.92
N THR A 34 4.48 0.96 1.42
CA THR A 34 3.25 0.82 0.61
C THR A 34 2.43 2.11 0.51
N LEU A 35 2.57 3.00 1.49
CA LEU A 35 2.02 4.36 1.52
C LEU A 35 2.28 5.20 0.25
N PRO A 36 3.51 5.28 -0.28
CA PRO A 36 3.77 6.06 -1.50
C PRO A 36 3.04 5.48 -2.71
N SER A 37 2.87 4.16 -2.81
CA SER A 37 2.16 3.57 -3.95
C SER A 37 0.65 3.89 -3.92
N ALA A 38 0.04 3.82 -2.73
CA ALA A 38 -1.37 4.17 -2.52
C ALA A 38 -1.63 5.67 -2.68
N GLY A 39 -0.75 6.50 -2.09
CA GLY A 39 -0.82 7.96 -2.20
C GLY A 39 -0.66 8.44 -3.63
N VAL A 40 0.33 7.92 -4.37
CA VAL A 40 0.54 8.29 -5.78
C VAL A 40 -0.66 7.91 -6.64
N GLY A 41 -1.23 6.71 -6.47
CA GLY A 41 -2.43 6.30 -7.19
C GLY A 41 -3.64 7.20 -6.94
N ALA A 42 -3.90 7.50 -5.67
CA ALA A 42 -4.98 8.39 -5.24
C ALA A 42 -4.80 9.82 -5.76
N LEU A 43 -3.60 10.38 -5.62
CA LEU A 43 -3.27 11.73 -6.08
C LEU A 43 -3.37 11.85 -7.61
N LEU A 44 -2.84 10.87 -8.34
CA LEU A 44 -2.96 10.83 -9.80
C LEU A 44 -4.42 10.78 -10.24
N ALA A 45 -5.25 10.00 -9.56
CA ALA A 45 -6.68 9.92 -9.86
C ALA A 45 -7.38 11.26 -9.64
N LEU A 46 -7.14 11.90 -8.49
CA LEU A 46 -7.70 13.22 -8.19
C LEU A 46 -7.24 14.29 -9.21
N LEU A 47 -5.96 14.28 -9.60
CA LEU A 47 -5.41 15.17 -10.62
C LEU A 47 -6.07 14.98 -11.99
N ILE A 48 -6.21 13.73 -12.46
CA ILE A 48 -6.84 13.42 -13.76
C ILE A 48 -8.32 13.83 -13.75
N THR A 49 -8.99 13.64 -12.62
CA THR A 49 -10.42 13.95 -12.46
C THR A 49 -10.66 15.41 -12.06
N ASN A 50 -9.62 16.26 -12.04
CA ASN A 50 -9.65 17.66 -11.56
C ASN A 50 -10.40 17.83 -10.23
N SER A 51 -10.22 16.88 -9.32
CA SER A 51 -10.85 16.87 -8.00
C SER A 51 -9.85 17.30 -6.95
N GLU A 52 -10.27 18.15 -6.01
CA GLU A 52 -9.40 18.64 -4.95
C GLU A 52 -9.17 17.58 -3.87
N LEU A 53 -7.95 17.56 -3.31
CA LEU A 53 -7.65 16.76 -2.14
C LEU A 53 -8.18 17.49 -0.89
N ASN A 54 -9.40 17.15 -0.50
CA ASN A 54 -10.03 17.59 0.74
C ASN A 54 -9.95 16.49 1.81
N VAL A 55 -10.41 16.78 3.05
CA VAL A 55 -10.46 15.85 4.19
C VAL A 55 -11.04 14.49 3.82
N ILE A 56 -12.04 14.46 2.95
CA ILE A 56 -12.71 13.22 2.54
C ILE A 56 -11.83 12.39 1.59
N GLY A 57 -11.12 13.03 0.67
CA GLY A 57 -10.11 12.34 -0.15
C GLY A 57 -9.01 11.74 0.74
N MET A 58 -8.65 12.45 1.81
CA MET A 58 -7.72 11.96 2.83
C MET A 58 -8.22 10.70 3.54
N ILE A 59 -9.50 10.65 3.91
CA ILE A 59 -10.13 9.44 4.46
C ILE A 59 -10.03 8.28 3.45
N GLY A 60 -10.24 8.56 2.16
CA GLY A 60 -10.03 7.60 1.09
C GLY A 60 -8.61 7.03 1.06
N ILE A 61 -7.59 7.90 1.16
CA ILE A 61 -6.17 7.48 1.23
C ILE A 61 -5.92 6.61 2.46
N ILE A 62 -6.45 6.98 3.64
CA ILE A 62 -6.30 6.20 4.87
C ILE A 62 -6.93 4.81 4.72
N LEU A 63 -8.12 4.72 4.12
CA LEU A 63 -8.79 3.45 3.83
C LEU A 63 -7.94 2.57 2.89
N LEU A 64 -7.37 3.18 1.84
CA LEU A 64 -6.51 2.49 0.87
C LEU A 64 -5.28 1.86 1.54
N ILE A 65 -4.66 2.54 2.50
CA ILE A 65 -3.53 1.98 3.26
C ILE A 65 -3.94 0.65 3.89
N GLY A 66 -5.11 0.59 4.53
CA GLY A 66 -5.61 -0.64 5.15
C GLY A 66 -5.82 -1.79 4.15
N ILE A 67 -6.46 -1.49 3.02
CA ILE A 67 -6.78 -2.48 1.98
C ILE A 67 -5.49 -3.03 1.35
N VAL A 68 -4.60 -2.14 0.92
CA VAL A 68 -3.36 -2.50 0.20
C VAL A 68 -2.37 -3.20 1.14
N LYS A 69 -2.21 -2.68 2.38
CA LYS A 69 -1.34 -3.28 3.39
C LYS A 69 -1.75 -4.71 3.72
N LYS A 70 -3.06 -4.97 3.89
CA LYS A 70 -3.56 -6.32 4.19
C LYS A 70 -3.15 -7.32 3.09
N ASN A 71 -3.26 -6.91 1.83
CA ASN A 71 -2.89 -7.75 0.69
C ASN A 71 -1.37 -8.02 0.64
N ALA A 72 -0.54 -7.01 0.93
CA ALA A 72 0.91 -7.15 0.96
C ALA A 72 1.39 -8.06 2.11
N ILE A 73 0.89 -7.86 3.33
CA ILE A 73 1.24 -8.67 4.50
C ILE A 73 0.89 -10.13 4.26
N MET A 74 -0.31 -10.39 3.74
CA MET A 74 -0.78 -11.76 3.49
C MET A 74 0.06 -12.50 2.45
N MET A 75 0.63 -11.79 1.47
CA MET A 75 1.55 -12.38 0.49
C MET A 75 2.90 -12.73 1.12
N ILE A 76 3.47 -11.80 1.90
CA ILE A 76 4.75 -12.00 2.58
C ILE A 76 4.66 -13.12 3.61
N ASP A 77 3.61 -13.15 4.43
CA ASP A 77 3.39 -14.22 5.41
C ASP A 77 3.30 -15.58 4.74
N PHE A 78 2.63 -15.68 3.59
CA PHE A 78 2.54 -16.94 2.85
C PHE A 78 3.89 -17.36 2.26
N ALA A 79 4.68 -16.42 1.76
CA ALA A 79 6.03 -16.69 1.28
C ALA A 79 6.94 -17.19 2.41
N LEU A 80 6.86 -16.59 3.60
CA LEU A 80 7.60 -17.01 4.80
C LEU A 80 7.20 -18.42 5.26
N VAL A 81 5.91 -18.76 5.21
CA VAL A 81 5.43 -20.11 5.54
C VAL A 81 5.97 -21.13 4.55
N GLU A 82 5.96 -20.82 3.25
CA GLU A 82 6.53 -21.68 2.21
C GLU A 82 8.04 -21.85 2.34
N GLU A 83 8.78 -20.79 2.72
CA GLU A 83 10.23 -20.86 2.96
C GLU A 83 10.56 -21.80 4.13
N ARG A 84 9.71 -21.83 5.17
CA ARG A 84 9.85 -22.79 6.30
C ARG A 84 9.66 -24.25 5.90
N THR A 85 9.05 -24.52 4.75
CA THR A 85 8.96 -25.88 4.19
C THR A 85 10.23 -26.30 3.45
N GLY A 86 11.28 -25.46 3.44
CA GLY A 86 12.58 -25.74 2.83
C GLY A 86 12.72 -25.27 1.38
N LYS A 87 11.74 -24.54 0.84
CA LYS A 87 11.77 -24.00 -0.52
C LYS A 87 12.68 -22.79 -0.62
N SER A 88 13.23 -22.55 -1.81
CA SER A 88 14.00 -21.33 -2.05
C SER A 88 13.12 -20.09 -1.88
N PRO A 89 13.67 -18.95 -1.43
CA PRO A 89 12.92 -17.70 -1.27
C PRO A 89 12.23 -17.24 -2.56
N LEU A 90 12.84 -17.53 -3.72
CA LEU A 90 12.29 -17.23 -5.03
C LEU A 90 11.07 -18.10 -5.39
N GLU A 91 11.14 -19.41 -5.14
CA GLU A 91 10.00 -20.31 -5.35
C GLU A 91 8.85 -20.01 -4.38
N SER A 92 9.20 -19.65 -3.14
CA SER A 92 8.24 -19.36 -2.08
C SER A 92 7.40 -18.12 -2.40
N ILE A 93 8.05 -17.02 -2.80
CA ILE A 93 7.34 -15.78 -3.18
C ILE A 93 6.55 -15.97 -4.48
N TYR A 94 7.08 -16.70 -5.46
CA TYR A 94 6.38 -17.00 -6.71
C TYR A 94 5.08 -17.78 -6.45
N ARG A 95 5.15 -18.82 -5.62
CA ARG A 95 3.98 -19.62 -5.25
C ARG A 95 2.98 -18.82 -4.42
N ALA A 96 3.45 -17.95 -3.53
CA ALA A 96 2.60 -17.02 -2.79
C ALA A 96 1.86 -16.06 -3.74
N CYS A 97 2.53 -15.51 -4.77
CA CYS A 97 1.90 -14.66 -5.77
C CYS A 97 0.78 -15.39 -6.52
N LEU A 98 1.00 -16.63 -6.96
CA LEU A 98 -0.02 -17.43 -7.68
C LEU A 98 -1.25 -17.70 -6.81
N LEU A 99 -1.06 -18.10 -5.56
CA LEU A 99 -2.15 -18.43 -4.64
C LEU A 99 -2.95 -17.20 -4.21
N ARG A 100 -2.30 -16.04 -4.10
CA ARG A 100 -2.93 -14.80 -3.64
C ARG A 100 -3.47 -13.94 -4.77
N PHE A 101 -3.10 -14.18 -6.02
CA PHE A 101 -3.61 -13.42 -7.16
C PHE A 101 -5.14 -13.39 -7.21
N ARG A 102 -5.79 -14.57 -7.11
CA ARG A 102 -7.26 -14.68 -7.10
C ARG A 102 -7.91 -13.88 -5.95
N PRO A 103 -7.53 -14.09 -4.67
CA PRO A 103 -8.05 -13.30 -3.55
C PRO A 103 -7.80 -11.78 -3.65
N ILE A 104 -6.60 -11.39 -4.11
CA ILE A 104 -6.24 -9.97 -4.29
C ILE A 104 -7.15 -9.32 -5.33
N MET A 105 -7.33 -9.97 -6.48
CA MET A 105 -8.23 -9.49 -7.53
C MET A 105 -9.67 -9.40 -7.03
N MET A 106 -10.15 -10.38 -6.25
CA MET A 106 -11.51 -10.36 -5.68
C MET A 106 -11.75 -9.12 -4.80
N THR A 107 -10.84 -8.85 -3.86
CA THR A 107 -10.98 -7.69 -2.95
C THR A 107 -10.88 -6.37 -3.70
N THR A 108 -9.97 -6.29 -4.67
CA THR A 108 -9.79 -5.09 -5.50
C THR A 108 -11.03 -4.83 -6.34
N MET A 109 -11.59 -5.85 -7.00
CA MET A 109 -12.80 -5.70 -7.81
C MET A 109 -14.02 -5.32 -6.96
N ALA A 110 -14.19 -5.92 -5.78
CA ALA A 110 -15.28 -5.55 -4.87
C ALA A 110 -15.21 -4.08 -4.46
N ALA A 111 -14.01 -3.60 -4.10
CA ALA A 111 -13.82 -2.21 -3.71
C ALA A 111 -13.91 -1.24 -4.90
N LEU A 112 -13.43 -1.63 -6.09
CA LEU A 112 -13.61 -0.85 -7.31
C LEU A 112 -15.07 -0.70 -7.68
N LEU A 113 -15.84 -1.80 -7.70
CA LEU A 113 -17.27 -1.77 -8.02
C LEU A 113 -18.09 -1.03 -6.96
N GLY A 114 -17.68 -1.07 -5.68
CA GLY A 114 -18.28 -0.26 -4.62
C GLY A 114 -17.93 1.23 -4.71
N GLY A 115 -16.72 1.56 -5.14
CA GLY A 115 -16.23 2.93 -5.29
C GLY A 115 -16.69 3.62 -6.58
N LEU A 116 -16.94 2.86 -7.65
CA LEU A 116 -17.35 3.37 -8.95
C LEU A 116 -18.65 4.21 -8.92
N PRO A 117 -19.76 3.77 -8.29
CA PRO A 117 -20.97 4.59 -8.21
C PRO A 117 -20.76 5.85 -7.36
N LEU A 118 -19.86 5.81 -6.37
CA LEU A 118 -19.51 6.99 -5.57
C LEU A 118 -18.70 7.99 -6.41
N ALA A 119 -17.80 7.51 -7.27
CA ALA A 119 -16.98 8.33 -8.15
C ALA A 119 -17.78 8.98 -9.31
N LEU A 120 -18.84 8.31 -9.78
CA LEU A 120 -19.66 8.76 -10.91
C LEU A 120 -20.99 9.42 -10.49
N GLY A 121 -21.35 9.36 -9.21
CA GLY A 121 -22.61 9.87 -8.71
C GLY A 121 -22.76 11.38 -8.91
N LYS A 122 -23.75 11.79 -9.70
CA LYS A 122 -24.15 13.19 -9.91
C LYS A 122 -25.48 13.44 -9.22
N GLY A 123 -25.49 14.24 -8.15
CA GLY A 123 -26.70 14.50 -7.35
C GLY A 123 -26.38 15.26 -6.06
N THR A 124 -27.41 15.59 -5.27
CA THR A 124 -27.25 16.34 -4.02
C THR A 124 -26.33 15.60 -3.05
N GLY A 125 -25.25 16.25 -2.61
CA GLY A 125 -24.20 15.63 -1.78
C GLY A 125 -23.10 14.88 -2.55
N SER A 126 -23.05 14.99 -3.88
CA SER A 126 -21.96 14.42 -4.70
C SER A 126 -20.60 15.02 -4.36
N GLU A 127 -20.53 16.29 -3.97
CA GLU A 127 -19.28 16.96 -3.58
C GLU A 127 -18.54 16.25 -2.43
N MET A 128 -19.28 15.53 -1.58
CA MET A 128 -18.71 14.74 -0.49
C MET A 128 -18.34 13.31 -0.94
N ARG A 129 -19.15 12.69 -1.81
CA ARG A 129 -19.00 11.26 -2.19
C ARG A 129 -18.00 11.05 -3.32
N GLN A 130 -17.94 12.01 -4.23
CA GLN A 130 -17.15 11.91 -5.45
C GLN A 130 -15.64 11.88 -5.17
N PRO A 131 -15.06 12.76 -4.32
CA PRO A 131 -13.63 12.69 -4.00
C PRO A 131 -13.24 11.39 -3.30
N LEU A 132 -14.13 10.84 -2.46
CA LEU A 132 -13.93 9.55 -1.79
C LEU A 132 -13.87 8.40 -2.80
N GLY A 133 -14.86 8.34 -3.70
CA GLY A 133 -14.94 7.30 -4.73
C GLY A 133 -13.76 7.35 -5.69
N ILE A 134 -13.40 8.53 -6.20
CA ILE A 134 -12.27 8.73 -7.12
C ILE A 134 -10.96 8.28 -6.47
N THR A 135 -10.76 8.67 -5.21
CA THR A 135 -9.58 8.28 -4.44
C THR A 135 -9.48 6.77 -4.33
N ILE A 136 -10.55 6.08 -3.91
CA ILE A 136 -10.56 4.63 -3.76
C ILE A 136 -10.30 3.94 -5.10
N VAL A 137 -11.01 4.36 -6.16
CA VAL A 137 -10.93 3.69 -7.47
C VAL A 137 -9.53 3.83 -8.05
N GLY A 138 -9.03 5.05 -8.22
CA GLY A 138 -7.73 5.26 -8.85
C GLY A 138 -6.56 4.87 -7.95
N GLY A 139 -6.73 5.05 -6.62
CA GLY A 139 -5.82 4.54 -5.62
C GLY A 139 -5.63 3.04 -5.76
N LEU A 140 -6.70 2.24 -5.70
CA LEU A 140 -6.62 0.78 -5.80
C LEU A 140 -6.08 0.31 -7.14
N MET A 141 -6.49 0.90 -8.26
CA MET A 141 -6.01 0.44 -9.57
C MET A 141 -4.48 0.55 -9.69
N VAL A 142 -3.95 1.71 -9.32
CA VAL A 142 -2.50 1.98 -9.42
C VAL A 142 -1.75 1.26 -8.29
N SER A 143 -2.21 1.39 -7.06
CA SER A 143 -1.52 0.83 -5.89
C SER A 143 -1.49 -0.69 -5.91
N GLN A 144 -2.54 -1.35 -6.41
CA GLN A 144 -2.59 -2.80 -6.44
C GLN A 144 -1.63 -3.37 -7.48
N LEU A 145 -1.53 -2.74 -8.65
CA LEU A 145 -0.54 -3.07 -9.68
C LEU A 145 0.89 -2.87 -9.15
N LEU A 146 1.17 -1.70 -8.58
CA LEU A 146 2.47 -1.42 -7.97
C LEU A 146 2.79 -2.43 -6.88
N THR A 147 1.86 -2.73 -5.97
CA THR A 147 2.09 -3.64 -4.85
C THR A 147 2.35 -5.07 -5.31
N LEU A 148 1.58 -5.60 -6.27
CA LEU A 148 1.81 -6.94 -6.82
C LEU A 148 3.18 -7.09 -7.47
N TYR A 149 3.73 -6.01 -8.03
CA TYR A 149 5.03 -6.02 -8.69
C TYR A 149 6.20 -5.69 -7.73
N THR A 150 6.07 -4.65 -6.92
CA THR A 150 7.15 -4.19 -6.03
C THR A 150 7.32 -5.07 -4.79
N THR A 151 6.24 -5.64 -4.24
CA THR A 151 6.33 -6.51 -3.05
C THR A 151 7.25 -7.73 -3.25
N PRO A 152 7.12 -8.54 -4.33
CA PRO A 152 8.01 -9.67 -4.54
C PRO A 152 9.46 -9.25 -4.80
N VAL A 153 9.67 -8.12 -5.49
CA VAL A 153 11.00 -7.57 -5.73
C VAL A 153 11.66 -7.16 -4.40
N VAL A 154 10.95 -6.40 -3.57
CA VAL A 154 11.43 -5.97 -2.25
C VAL A 154 11.71 -7.18 -1.36
N TYR A 155 10.86 -8.21 -1.38
CA TYR A 155 11.08 -9.45 -0.64
C TYR A 155 12.42 -10.12 -1.03
N LEU A 156 12.68 -10.27 -2.32
CA LEU A 156 13.92 -10.87 -2.82
C LEU A 156 15.17 -10.03 -2.50
N TYR A 157 15.05 -8.70 -2.54
CA TYR A 157 16.13 -7.80 -2.12
C TYR A 157 16.45 -7.94 -0.63
N LEU A 158 15.42 -7.98 0.22
CA LEU A 158 15.58 -8.15 1.66
C LEU A 158 16.20 -9.51 2.00
N ASP A 159 15.80 -10.57 1.29
CA ASP A 159 16.41 -11.88 1.48
C ASP A 159 17.88 -11.91 1.06
N ARG A 160 18.24 -11.30 -0.08
CA ARG A 160 19.65 -11.14 -0.47
C ARG A 160 20.46 -10.35 0.55
N LEU A 161 19.88 -9.27 1.11
CA LEU A 161 20.49 -8.49 2.20
C LEU A 161 20.69 -9.35 3.45
N ARG A 162 19.72 -10.19 3.80
CA ARG A 162 19.80 -11.12 4.94
C ARG A 162 20.92 -12.15 4.74
N LEU A 163 21.04 -12.72 3.53
CA LEU A 163 22.12 -13.65 3.19
C LEU A 163 23.49 -12.96 3.19
N TRP A 164 23.58 -11.73 2.69
CA TRP A 164 24.80 -10.93 2.70
C TRP A 164 25.25 -10.58 4.14
N LEU A 165 24.31 -10.17 5.00
CA LEU A 165 24.56 -9.93 6.43
C LEU A 165 24.96 -11.21 7.18
N LYS A 166 24.37 -12.36 6.85
CA LYS A 166 24.82 -13.67 7.39
C LYS A 166 26.25 -14.01 6.97
N ARG A 167 26.63 -13.72 5.72
CA ARG A 167 28.01 -13.87 5.24
C ARG A 167 28.99 -12.99 6.01
N PHE A 168 28.61 -11.76 6.34
CA PHE A 168 29.42 -10.87 7.18
C PHE A 168 29.51 -11.33 8.65
N LYS A 169 28.51 -12.04 9.17
CA LYS A 169 28.55 -12.67 10.50
C LYS A 169 29.30 -14.01 10.54
N PHE A 170 29.74 -14.54 9.41
CA PHE A 170 30.57 -15.74 9.30
C PHE A 170 31.95 -15.39 8.71
N SER A 171 32.76 -14.72 9.52
CA SER A 171 34.21 -14.88 9.47
C SER A 171 34.74 -15.17 10.87
N PRO A 172 35.73 -16.07 10.97
CA PRO A 172 35.79 -17.09 11.99
C PRO A 172 36.82 -16.75 13.08
N ARG A 173 36.61 -17.25 14.30
CA ARG A 173 37.73 -17.61 15.17
C ARG A 173 37.68 -19.11 15.41
N LEU A 174 38.49 -19.80 14.61
CA LEU A 174 39.16 -21.04 14.99
C LEU A 174 40.09 -20.74 16.16
N ALA A 175 39.95 -21.49 17.25
CA ALA A 175 41.00 -22.07 18.09
C ALA A 175 40.32 -22.72 19.31
#